data_AF-A0AAU6LG96-F1
#
_entry.id   AF-A0AAU6LG96-F1
#
_cell.length_a   1.000
_cell.length_b   1.000
_cell.length_c   1.000
_cell.angle_alpha   90.00
_cell.angle_beta   90.00
_cell.angle_gamma   90.00
#
_symmetry.space_group_name_H-M   'P 1'
#
loop_
_entity.id
_entity.type
_entity.pdbx_description
1 polymer ?
#
loop_
_entity_poly.entity_id
_entity_poly.type
_entity_poly.pdbx_seq_one_letter_code
_entity_poly.pdbx_strand_id
1 'polypeptide(L)' 'MTPNLAPVGEGCSAAVTGEAYPGPGATIGPAAAFGRAARGAIAAGLG' A
#
# COMPACT_ATOMS: atom_id res chain seq x y z
N MET A 1 4.50 15.41 -16.29
CA MET A 1 4.02 15.34 -14.90
C MET A 1 3.56 13.91 -14.65
N THR A 2 4.30 13.15 -13.85
CA THR A 2 3.85 11.83 -13.37
C THR A 2 2.83 12.06 -12.25
N PRO A 3 1.64 11.44 -12.29
CA PRO A 3 0.68 11.59 -11.21
C PRO A 3 1.21 10.95 -9.91
N ASN A 4 0.94 11.60 -8.78
CA ASN A 4 1.32 11.18 -7.43
C ASN A 4 0.40 10.04 -6.96
N LEU A 5 0.41 8.93 -7.70
CA LEU A 5 -0.40 7.74 -7.44
C LEU A 5 0.28 6.88 -6.38
N ALA A 6 -0.38 6.70 -5.24
CA ALA A 6 0.04 5.73 -4.24
C ALA A 6 -0.84 4.48 -4.34
N PRO A 7 -0.33 3.35 -4.87
CA PRO A 7 -1.10 2.13 -4.96
C PRO A 7 -1.19 1.46 -3.59
N VAL A 8 -2.41 1.16 -3.13
CA VAL A 8 -2.66 0.46 -1.85
C VAL A 8 -3.75 -0.58 -2.06
N GLY A 9 -3.46 -1.85 -1.74
CA GLY A 9 -4.43 -2.95 -1.82
C GLY A 9 -4.21 -3.92 -2.99
N GLU A 10 -4.98 -5.02 -2.95
CA GLU A 10 -4.93 -6.13 -3.91
C GLU A 10 -5.39 -5.66 -5.30
N GLY A 11 -4.58 -5.90 -6.33
CA GLY A 11 -4.86 -5.45 -7.71
C GLY A 11 -4.36 -4.03 -8.06
N CYS A 12 -3.93 -3.24 -7.08
CA CYS A 12 -3.25 -1.96 -7.32
C CYS A 12 -1.74 -2.04 -7.02
N SER A 13 -1.31 -2.95 -6.13
CA SER A 13 0.10 -3.20 -5.78
C SER A 13 0.39 -4.70 -5.79
N ALA A 14 1.65 -5.09 -6.02
CA ALA A 14 2.09 -6.46 -5.78
C ALA A 14 1.97 -6.82 -4.29
N ALA A 15 1.46 -8.01 -3.98
CA ALA A 15 1.35 -8.48 -2.60
C ALA A 15 2.74 -8.65 -1.97
N VAL A 16 2.96 -8.09 -0.77
CA VAL A 16 4.24 -8.19 -0.06
C VAL A 16 4.60 -9.63 0.32
N THR A 17 3.59 -10.49 0.42
CA THR A 17 3.72 -11.91 0.75
C THR A 17 3.94 -12.79 -0.49
N GLY A 18 3.93 -12.20 -1.70
CA GLY A 18 3.97 -12.93 -2.97
C GLY A 18 2.78 -13.88 -3.11
N GLU A 19 3.03 -15.07 -3.66
CA GLU A 19 2.03 -16.14 -3.83
C GLU A 19 1.66 -16.86 -2.52
N ALA A 20 2.38 -16.58 -1.43
CA ALA A 20 2.12 -17.22 -0.14
C ALA A 20 1.09 -16.41 0.64
N TYR A 21 0.03 -17.08 1.12
CA TYR A 21 -0.91 -16.51 2.07
C TYR A 21 -0.52 -16.92 3.50
N PRO A 22 0.10 -16.03 4.30
CA PRO A 22 0.62 -16.39 5.63
C PRO A 22 -0.46 -16.58 6.71
N GLY A 23 -1.73 -16.34 6.41
CA GLY A 23 -2.86 -16.58 7.32
C GLY A 23 -3.94 -15.48 7.28
N PRO A 24 -5.05 -15.66 8.01
CA PRO A 24 -6.16 -14.71 8.03
C PRO A 24 -5.69 -13.29 8.39
N GLY A 25 -5.97 -12.31 7.53
CA GLY A 25 -5.56 -10.91 7.72
C GLY A 25 -4.22 -10.53 7.10
N ALA A 26 -3.55 -11.46 6.42
CA ALA A 26 -2.30 -11.23 5.69
C ALA A 26 -2.36 -10.10 4.66
N THR A 27 -3.55 -9.76 4.14
CA THR A 27 -3.76 -8.65 3.20
C THR A 27 -4.15 -7.35 3.90
N ILE A 28 -4.87 -7.43 5.04
CA ILE A 28 -5.37 -6.26 5.78
C ILE A 28 -4.23 -5.52 6.49
N GLY A 29 -3.35 -6.25 7.18
CA GLY A 29 -2.22 -5.65 7.90
C GLY A 29 -1.30 -4.84 6.99
N PRO A 30 -0.79 -5.43 5.90
CA PRO A 30 0.02 -4.73 4.91
C PRO A 30 -0.72 -3.58 4.22
N ALA A 31 -1.99 -3.77 3.82
CA ALA A 31 -2.78 -2.71 3.21
C ALA A 31 -2.92 -1.48 4.13
N ALA A 32 -3.16 -1.69 5.43
CA ALA A 32 -3.25 -0.61 6.40
C ALA A 32 -1.90 0.12 6.60
N ALA A 33 -0.80 -0.63 6.69
CA ALA A 33 0.54 -0.06 6.85
C ALA A 33 0.97 0.76 5.63
N PHE A 34 0.83 0.20 4.43
CA PHE A 34 1.14 0.92 3.18
C PHE A 34 0.19 2.08 2.93
N GLY A 35 -1.09 1.96 3.30
CA GLY A 35 -2.04 3.08 3.25
C GLY A 35 -1.63 4.25 4.14
N ARG A 36 -1.12 3.97 5.35
CA ARG A 36 -0.59 5.02 6.24
C ARG A 36 0.67 5.68 5.68
N ALA A 37 1.58 4.88 5.12
CA ALA A 37 2.81 5.39 4.51
C ALA A 37 2.53 6.24 3.27
N ALA A 38 1.66 5.76 2.37
CA ALA A 38 1.18 6.48 1.19
C ALA A 38 0.60 7.85 1.54
N ARG A 39 -0.29 7.89 2.54
CA ARG A 39 -0.88 9.14 3.02
C ARG A 39 0.15 10.11 3.59
N GLY A 40 1.17 9.60 4.30
CA GLY A 40 2.29 10.41 4.77
C GLY A 40 3.12 10.99 3.62
N ALA A 41 3.43 10.19 2.60
CA ALA A 41 4.20 10.61 1.43
C ALA A 41 3.46 11.67 0.59
N ILE A 42 2.15 11.48 0.38
CA ILE A 42 1.31 12.47 -0.32
C ILE A 42 1.25 13.78 0.48
N ALA A 43 1.06 13.69 1.80
CA ALA A 43 1.02 14.87 2.66
C ALA A 43 2.35 15.64 2.67
N ALA A 44 3.48 14.93 2.66
CA ALA A 44 4.81 15.54 2.59
C ALA A 44 5.10 16.19 1.22
N GLY A 45 4.58 15.63 0.12
CA GLY A 45 4.71 16.20 -1.22
C GLY A 45 3.76 17.36 -1.53
N LEU A 46 2.80 17.66 -0.63
CA LEU A 46 1.88 18.79 -0.75
C LEU A 46 2.38 20.05 0.00
N GLY A 47 3.57 19.99 0.60
CA GLY A 47 4.24 21.09 1.30
C GLY A 47 5.08 21.98 0.40
#